data_AF-A0A0A8E5B0-F1
#
_entry.id   AF-A0A0A8E5B0-F1
#
_cell.length_a   1.000
_cell.length_b   1.000
_cell.length_c   1.000
_cell.angle_alpha   90.00
_cell.angle_beta   90.00
_cell.angle_gamma   90.00
#
_symmetry.space_group_name_H-M   'P 1'
#
loop_
_entity.id
_entity.type
_entity.pdbx_description
1 polymer ?
#
loop_
_entity_poly.entity_id
_entity_poly.type
_entity_poly.pdbx_seq_one_letter_code
_entity_poly.pdbx_strand_id
1 'polypeptide(L)'
;MNNIYDFKLTANDGSEFYLPKDKVLLVVNVASKCGFTKQYKGLQYLYEKYPDLEVVAFPCNSFGGQEPASDVEIKNFCETKYNVTFPIMKKTKVNGKDAEPLFVYLKEHAKGVLGTERIKWNFTKFLISKGGETIERFAPKDAPEDLISDIENFIKD
;
A
#
# COMPACT_ATOMS: atom_id res chain seq x y z
N MET A 1 21.26 3.45 7.68
CA MET A 1 20.51 2.43 6.94
C MET A 1 19.25 2.20 7.73
N ASN A 2 18.13 2.79 7.31
CA ASN A 2 16.85 2.53 7.98
C ASN A 2 16.31 1.24 7.40
N ASN A 3 16.04 0.27 8.27
CA ASN A 3 15.32 -0.92 7.87
C ASN A 3 13.85 -0.54 7.69
N ILE A 4 13.17 -1.06 6.66
CA ILE A 4 11.74 -0.83 6.44
C ILE A 4 10.89 -1.21 7.66
N TYR A 5 11.36 -2.15 8.48
CA TYR A 5 10.65 -2.59 9.70
C TYR A 5 10.81 -1.66 10.90
N ASP A 6 11.64 -0.62 10.81
CA ASP A 6 11.81 0.37 11.89
C ASP A 6 10.75 1.49 11.80
N PHE A 7 9.97 1.54 10.72
CA PHE A 7 8.91 2.53 10.57
C PHE A 7 7.74 2.23 11.51
N LYS A 8 7.53 3.15 12.45
CA LYS A 8 6.33 3.21 13.28
C LYS A 8 5.19 3.88 12.50
N LEU A 9 4.17 3.11 12.17
CA LEU A 9 2.99 3.56 11.44
C LEU A 9 1.82 3.78 12.42
N THR A 10 0.75 4.40 11.93
CA THR A 10 -0.49 4.60 12.69
C THR A 10 -1.65 3.98 11.92
N ALA A 11 -2.34 3.02 12.54
CA ALA A 11 -3.55 2.44 11.99
C ALA A 11 -4.71 3.45 11.99
N ASN A 12 -5.78 3.16 11.25
CA ASN A 12 -6.94 4.04 11.15
C ASN A 12 -7.70 4.26 12.47
N ASP A 13 -7.55 3.37 13.44
CA ASP A 13 -8.08 3.50 14.80
C ASP A 13 -7.16 4.28 15.76
N GLY A 14 -5.98 4.70 15.27
CA GLY A 14 -4.98 5.44 16.02
C GLY A 14 -3.97 4.56 16.76
N SER A 15 -4.08 3.23 16.69
CA SER A 15 -3.10 2.32 17.27
C SER A 15 -1.77 2.33 16.50
N GLU A 16 -0.69 1.95 17.18
CA GLU A 16 0.62 1.77 16.56
C GLU A 16 0.62 0.52 15.69
N PHE A 17 1.20 0.62 14.49
CA PHE A 17 1.35 -0.50 13.58
C PHE A 17 2.80 -0.60 13.11
N TYR A 18 3.32 -1.82 13.06
CA TYR A 18 4.66 -2.13 12.58
C TYR A 18 4.53 -3.17 11.46
N LEU A 19 5.33 -3.01 10.40
CA LEU A 19 5.31 -3.96 9.29
C LEU A 19 5.83 -5.34 9.76
N PRO A 20 5.14 -6.44 9.40
CA PRO A 20 5.59 -7.78 9.77
C PRO A 20 6.89 -8.14 9.06
N LYS A 21 7.84 -8.74 9.80
CA LYS A 21 9.19 -9.08 9.32
C LYS A 21 9.28 -10.42 8.59
N ASP A 22 8.23 -11.22 8.66
CA ASP A 22 8.14 -12.60 8.19
C ASP A 22 7.27 -12.74 6.93
N LYS A 23 6.76 -11.63 6.41
CA LYS A 23 5.84 -11.58 5.27
C LYS A 23 6.39 -10.75 4.12
N VAL A 24 5.99 -11.15 2.91
CA VAL A 24 6.05 -10.28 1.74
C VAL A 24 5.03 -9.16 1.97
N LEU A 25 5.39 -7.91 1.66
CA LEU A 25 4.51 -6.76 1.88
C LEU A 25 4.02 -6.22 0.54
N LEU A 26 2.73 -5.91 0.45
CA LEU A 26 2.14 -5.14 -0.64
C LEU A 26 1.59 -3.82 -0.07
N VAL A 27 2.40 -2.76 -0.14
CA VAL A 27 2.03 -1.42 0.33
C VAL A 27 1.35 -0.64 -0.79
N VAL A 28 0.14 -0.13 -0.54
CA VAL A 28 -0.67 0.52 -1.58
C VAL A 28 -1.25 1.85 -1.09
N ASN A 29 -1.08 2.93 -1.85
CA ASN A 29 -1.81 4.18 -1.57
C ASN A 29 -3.21 4.12 -2.21
N VAL A 30 -4.26 4.37 -1.45
CA VAL A 30 -5.65 4.09 -1.88
C VAL A 30 -6.55 5.33 -1.80
N ALA A 31 -7.69 5.25 -2.48
CA ALA A 31 -8.74 6.27 -2.48
C ALA A 31 -10.13 5.64 -2.71
N SER A 32 -11.16 6.10 -1.98
CA SER A 32 -12.54 5.58 -2.08
C SER A 32 -13.33 6.12 -3.29
N LYS A 33 -12.95 7.29 -3.83
CA LYS A 33 -13.61 7.95 -4.97
C LYS A 33 -12.73 7.99 -6.23
N CYS A 34 -12.00 6.92 -6.48
CA CYS A 34 -11.08 6.79 -7.61
C CYS A 34 -11.64 5.83 -8.68
N GLY A 35 -11.26 6.02 -9.95
CA GLY A 35 -11.57 5.05 -11.01
C GLY A 35 -11.01 3.65 -10.75
N PHE A 36 -9.93 3.56 -9.96
CA PHE A 36 -9.28 2.31 -9.59
C PHE A 36 -9.82 1.70 -8.28
N THR A 37 -10.80 2.30 -7.61
CA THR A 37 -11.33 1.80 -6.33
C THR A 37 -11.85 0.36 -6.40
N LYS A 38 -12.26 -0.12 -7.59
CA LYS A 38 -12.63 -1.54 -7.76
C LYS A 38 -11.48 -2.53 -7.47
N GLN A 39 -10.22 -2.08 -7.54
CA GLN A 39 -9.04 -2.90 -7.23
C GLN A 39 -8.98 -3.36 -5.76
N TYR A 40 -9.74 -2.76 -4.83
CA TYR A 40 -9.88 -3.33 -3.48
C TYR A 40 -10.29 -4.80 -3.50
N LYS A 41 -11.09 -5.23 -4.47
CA LYS A 41 -11.47 -6.66 -4.63
C LYS A 41 -10.27 -7.54 -4.94
N GLY A 42 -9.42 -7.12 -5.88
CA GLY A 42 -8.22 -7.86 -6.25
C GLY A 42 -7.20 -7.87 -5.10
N LEU A 43 -7.04 -6.75 -4.40
CA LEU A 43 -6.18 -6.68 -3.21
C LEU A 43 -6.65 -7.64 -2.10
N GLN A 44 -7.96 -7.67 -1.83
CA GLN A 44 -8.54 -8.59 -0.85
C GLN A 44 -8.33 -10.05 -1.28
N TYR A 45 -8.55 -10.36 -2.55
CA TYR A 45 -8.30 -11.69 -3.09
C TYR A 45 -6.84 -12.14 -2.92
N LEU A 46 -5.87 -11.27 -3.22
CA LEU A 46 -4.45 -11.58 -3.00
C LEU A 46 -4.15 -11.84 -1.52
N TYR A 47 -4.68 -10.99 -0.63
CA TYR A 47 -4.50 -11.12 0.80
C TYR A 47 -5.04 -12.43 1.36
N GLU A 48 -6.21 -12.87 0.87
CA GLU A 48 -6.80 -14.17 1.25
C GLU A 48 -6.06 -15.35 0.64
N LYS A 49 -5.56 -15.20 -0.60
CA LYS A 49 -4.88 -16.28 -1.33
C LYS A 49 -3.50 -16.60 -0.76
N TYR A 50 -2.76 -15.60 -0.29
CA TYR A 50 -1.37 -15.75 0.14
C TYR A 50 -1.20 -15.41 1.62
N PRO A 51 -1.17 -16.41 2.53
CA PRO A 51 -0.96 -16.19 3.96
C PRO A 51 0.36 -15.48 4.30
N ASP A 52 1.38 -15.71 3.48
CA ASP A 52 2.71 -15.07 3.56
C ASP A 52 2.74 -13.62 3.03
N LEU A 53 1.61 -13.09 2.54
CA LEU A 53 1.48 -11.72 2.04
C LEU A 53 0.76 -10.86 3.09
N GLU A 54 1.30 -9.66 3.35
CA GLU A 54 0.63 -8.61 4.09
C GLU A 54 0.29 -7.45 3.15
N VAL A 55 -1.00 -7.17 2.94
CA VAL A 55 -1.43 -6.00 2.18
C VAL A 55 -1.63 -4.84 3.16
N VAL A 56 -0.96 -3.71 2.95
CA VAL A 56 -1.09 -2.54 3.84
C VAL A 56 -1.56 -1.34 3.03
N ALA A 57 -2.78 -0.89 3.30
CA ALA A 57 -3.41 0.19 2.58
C ALA A 57 -3.25 1.54 3.29
N PHE A 58 -2.86 2.56 2.54
CA PHE A 58 -2.67 3.93 3.00
C PHE A 58 -3.62 4.88 2.27
N PRO A 59 -4.75 5.26 2.89
CA PRO A 59 -5.65 6.24 2.30
C PRO A 59 -4.93 7.57 2.04
N CYS A 60 -5.13 8.18 0.87
CA CYS A 60 -4.46 9.42 0.50
C CYS A 60 -5.37 10.37 -0.29
N ASN A 61 -5.57 11.59 0.24
CA ASN A 61 -6.41 12.60 -0.42
C ASN A 61 -5.65 13.50 -1.41
N SER A 62 -4.37 13.22 -1.67
CA SER A 62 -3.49 14.14 -2.43
C SER A 62 -3.68 14.06 -3.95
N PHE A 63 -4.57 13.19 -4.44
CA PHE A 63 -4.79 12.94 -5.86
C PHE A 63 -6.27 13.19 -6.19
N GLY A 64 -6.55 14.36 -6.78
CA GLY A 64 -7.89 14.76 -7.19
C GLY A 64 -8.93 14.87 -6.06
N GLY A 65 -8.50 14.95 -4.79
CA GLY A 65 -9.41 15.00 -3.64
C GLY A 65 -10.27 13.74 -3.49
N GLN A 66 -9.76 12.58 -3.92
CA GLN A 66 -10.52 11.33 -4.04
C GLN A 66 -10.66 10.52 -2.72
N GLU A 67 -10.13 11.03 -1.61
CA GLU A 67 -10.25 10.44 -0.27
C GLU A 67 -10.62 11.49 0.80
N PRO A 68 -11.75 12.22 0.63
CA PRO A 68 -12.08 13.36 1.48
C PRO A 68 -12.59 12.95 2.88
N ALA A 69 -13.13 11.73 3.01
CA ALA A 69 -13.78 11.23 4.20
C ALA A 69 -12.82 11.04 5.39
N SER A 70 -13.36 10.93 6.60
CA SER A 70 -12.59 10.63 7.82
C SER A 70 -12.05 9.19 7.83
N ASP A 71 -11.06 8.92 8.69
CA ASP A 71 -10.47 7.57 8.83
C ASP A 71 -11.53 6.50 9.15
N VAL A 72 -12.51 6.83 10.00
CA VAL A 72 -13.64 5.95 10.37
C VAL A 72 -14.54 5.66 9.17
N GLU A 73 -14.89 6.68 8.39
CA GLU A 73 -15.72 6.50 7.20
C GLU A 73 -15.01 5.70 6.11
N ILE A 74 -13.70 5.90 5.95
CA ILE A 74 -12.88 5.13 5.00
C ILE A 74 -12.83 3.67 5.39
N LYS A 75 -12.59 3.36 6.68
CA LYS A 75 -12.63 1.99 7.21
C LYS A 75 -13.97 1.32 6.89
N ASN A 76 -15.07 1.98 7.28
CA ASN A 76 -16.41 1.47 7.04
C ASN A 76 -16.69 1.24 5.56
N PHE A 77 -16.24 2.15 4.69
CA PHE A 77 -16.38 1.99 3.24
C PHE A 77 -15.66 0.74 2.74
N CYS A 78 -14.40 0.54 3.13
CA CYS A 78 -13.59 -0.60 2.70
C CYS A 78 -14.19 -1.93 3.18
N GLU A 79 -14.60 -1.99 4.44
CA GLU A 79 -15.19 -3.19 5.05
C GLU A 79 -16.56 -3.52 4.44
N THR A 80 -17.46 -2.55 4.35
CA THR A 80 -18.85 -2.83 3.93
C THR A 80 -19.01 -3.02 2.43
N LYS A 81 -18.18 -2.35 1.61
CA LYS A 81 -18.32 -2.38 0.15
C LYS A 81 -17.44 -3.42 -0.52
N TYR A 82 -16.28 -3.71 0.07
CA TYR A 82 -15.25 -4.56 -0.53
C TYR A 82 -14.81 -5.71 0.38
N ASN A 83 -15.38 -5.82 1.59
CA ASN A 83 -15.04 -6.84 2.57
C ASN A 83 -13.54 -6.87 2.87
N VAL A 84 -12.91 -5.69 2.88
CA VAL A 84 -11.48 -5.57 3.17
C VAL A 84 -11.20 -6.02 4.60
N THR A 85 -10.26 -6.96 4.77
CA THR A 85 -9.82 -7.46 6.08
C THR A 85 -8.34 -7.21 6.37
N PHE A 86 -7.58 -6.72 5.38
CA PHE A 86 -6.19 -6.33 5.57
C PHE A 86 -6.06 -4.96 6.26
N PRO A 87 -4.89 -4.66 6.89
CA PRO A 87 -4.66 -3.40 7.59
C PRO A 87 -4.87 -2.15 6.73
N ILE A 88 -5.64 -1.20 7.28
CA ILE A 88 -5.83 0.15 6.73
C ILE A 88 -5.20 1.15 7.69
N MET A 89 -4.21 1.88 7.20
CA MET A 89 -3.52 2.91 7.96
C MET A 89 -4.35 4.19 8.04
N LYS A 90 -3.95 5.09 8.94
CA LYS A 90 -4.47 6.45 8.98
C LYS A 90 -4.22 7.15 7.64
N LYS A 91 -5.17 8.00 7.23
CA LYS A 91 -5.02 8.81 6.02
C LYS A 91 -3.75 9.64 6.08
N THR A 92 -2.87 9.46 5.09
CA THR A 92 -1.53 10.06 5.08
C THR A 92 -1.23 10.74 3.75
N LYS A 93 -0.10 11.46 3.69
CA LYS A 93 0.48 11.98 2.46
C LYS A 93 1.58 11.04 1.99
N VAL A 94 1.62 10.76 0.70
CA VAL A 94 2.65 9.91 0.08
C VAL A 94 3.71 10.71 -0.70
N ASN A 95 3.48 12.02 -0.83
CA ASN A 95 4.34 12.97 -1.54
C ASN A 95 4.46 14.27 -0.75
N GLY A 96 5.50 15.06 -1.06
CA GLY A 96 5.76 16.35 -0.44
C GLY A 96 6.52 16.23 0.89
N LYS A 97 6.72 17.37 1.55
CA LYS A 97 7.51 17.50 2.78
C LYS A 97 6.92 16.76 4.00
N ASP A 98 5.61 16.57 4.01
CA ASP A 98 4.89 15.90 5.09
C ASP A 98 4.52 14.45 4.67
N ALA A 99 5.25 13.88 3.71
CA ALA A 99 5.02 12.50 3.31
C ALA A 99 5.36 11.57 4.47
N GLU A 100 4.56 10.51 4.63
CA GLU A 100 4.86 9.38 5.50
C GLU A 100 6.30 8.90 5.26
N PRO A 101 7.17 8.81 6.29
CA PRO A 101 8.56 8.38 6.14
C PRO A 101 8.72 7.06 5.37
N LEU A 102 7.80 6.09 5.56
CA LEU A 102 7.78 4.86 4.77
C LEU A 102 7.69 5.14 3.27
N PHE A 103 6.82 6.05 2.82
CA PHE A 103 6.69 6.37 1.41
C PHE A 103 7.91 7.13 0.86
N VAL A 104 8.60 7.92 1.67
CA VAL A 104 9.88 8.53 1.26
C VAL A 104 10.88 7.42 0.95
N TYR A 105 11.06 6.48 1.89
CA TYR A 105 11.93 5.33 1.72
C TYR A 105 11.57 4.48 0.49
N LEU A 106 10.29 4.10 0.33
CA LEU A 106 9.84 3.28 -0.79
C LEU A 106 10.13 3.93 -2.16
N LYS A 107 9.94 5.25 -2.29
CA LYS A 107 10.19 5.96 -3.55
C LYS A 107 11.67 6.08 -3.88
N GLU A 108 12.53 6.20 -2.88
CA GLU A 108 13.99 6.25 -3.04
C GLU A 108 14.54 4.90 -3.52
N HIS A 109 14.01 3.80 -2.97
CA HIS A 109 14.48 2.44 -3.27
C HIS A 109 13.83 1.84 -4.52
N ALA A 110 12.59 2.23 -4.85
CA ALA A 110 11.88 1.78 -6.05
C ALA A 110 11.37 2.98 -6.87
N LYS A 111 12.27 3.50 -7.71
CA LYS A 111 11.96 4.62 -8.61
C LYS A 111 11.02 4.17 -9.72
N GLY A 112 10.10 5.05 -10.09
CA GLY A 112 9.22 4.84 -11.24
C GLY A 112 9.93 5.08 -12.57
N VAL A 113 9.14 5.09 -13.65
CA VAL A 113 9.60 5.36 -15.03
C VAL A 113 10.50 6.61 -15.08
N LEU A 114 11.60 6.50 -15.82
CA LEU A 114 12.65 7.52 -15.96
C LEU A 114 13.27 7.95 -14.62
N GLY A 115 13.32 7.06 -13.63
CA GLY A 115 13.91 7.34 -12.32
C GLY A 115 13.07 8.28 -11.45
N THR A 116 11.77 8.44 -11.76
CA THR A 116 10.92 9.38 -11.01
C THR A 116 10.48 8.81 -9.66
N GLU A 117 10.79 9.53 -8.59
CA GLU A 117 10.39 9.13 -7.24
C GLU A 117 8.91 9.41 -6.98
N ARG A 118 8.40 10.55 -7.45
CA ARG A 118 7.03 11.01 -7.16
C ARG A 118 5.97 9.97 -7.53
N ILE A 119 5.07 9.67 -6.57
CA ILE A 119 3.86 8.88 -6.82
C ILE A 119 2.90 9.72 -7.66
N LYS A 120 2.45 9.15 -8.78
CA LYS A 120 1.68 9.88 -9.79
C LYS A 120 0.19 9.86 -9.53
N TRP A 121 -0.34 8.80 -8.91
CA TRP A 121 -1.77 8.65 -8.66
C TRP A 121 -2.09 7.67 -7.52
N ASN A 122 -3.37 7.57 -7.18
CA ASN A 122 -3.92 6.50 -6.34
C ASN A 122 -3.64 5.12 -6.94
N PHE A 123 -3.56 4.10 -6.09
CA PHE A 123 -3.31 2.69 -6.42
C PHE A 123 -1.91 2.39 -6.97
N THR A 124 -0.91 3.22 -6.66
CA THR A 124 0.50 2.80 -6.83
C THR A 124 0.81 1.77 -5.74
N LYS A 125 1.51 0.71 -6.12
CA LYS A 125 1.78 -0.43 -5.23
C LYS A 125 3.29 -0.62 -5.12
N PHE A 126 3.74 -1.02 -3.95
CA PHE A 126 5.11 -1.44 -3.70
C PHE A 126 5.08 -2.86 -3.17
N LEU A 127 5.78 -3.79 -3.83
CA LEU A 127 5.96 -5.16 -3.37
C LEU A 127 7.34 -5.26 -2.73
N ILE A 128 7.40 -5.78 -1.50
CA ILE A 128 8.62 -5.83 -0.70
C ILE A 128 8.85 -7.28 -0.25
N SER A 129 10.08 -7.77 -0.40
CA SER A 129 10.45 -9.12 0.02
C SER A 129 10.43 -9.27 1.55
N LYS A 130 10.41 -10.51 2.05
CA LYS A 130 10.40 -10.83 3.49
C LYS A 130 11.59 -10.22 4.27
N GLY A 131 12.73 -9.97 3.61
CA GLY A 131 13.89 -9.32 4.22
C GLY A 131 13.88 -7.79 4.14
N GLY A 132 12.95 -7.20 3.39
CA GLY A 132 12.91 -5.75 3.14
C GLY A 132 13.95 -5.24 2.14
N GLU A 133 14.73 -6.13 1.51
CA GLU A 133 15.86 -5.78 0.65
C GLU A 133 15.44 -5.47 -0.79
N THR A 134 14.47 -6.22 -1.31
CA THR A 134 13.98 -6.06 -2.68
C THR A 134 12.65 -5.33 -2.65
N ILE A 135 12.54 -4.25 -3.44
CA ILE A 135 11.34 -3.42 -3.53
C ILE A 135 11.03 -3.19 -5.00
N GLU A 136 9.85 -3.63 -5.43
CA GLU A 136 9.32 -3.36 -6.77
C GLU A 136 8.13 -2.42 -6.70
N ARG A 137 7.94 -1.63 -7.76
CA ARG A 137 6.91 -0.60 -7.83
C ARG A 137 6.03 -0.79 -9.05
N PHE A 138 4.72 -0.86 -8.81
CA PHE A 138 3.70 -1.05 -9.83
C PHE A 138 2.84 0.21 -10.00
N ALA A 139 2.42 0.46 -11.23
CA ALA A 139 1.63 1.61 -11.61
C ALA A 139 0.17 1.47 -11.15
N PRO A 140 -0.56 2.60 -11.03
CA PRO A 140 -2.00 2.62 -10.76
C PRO A 140 -2.85 1.67 -11.60
N LYS A 141 -2.50 1.56 -12.88
CA LYS A 141 -3.25 0.78 -13.88
C LYS A 141 -3.00 -0.73 -13.78
N ASP A 142 -1.90 -1.15 -13.16
CA ASP A 142 -1.56 -2.56 -13.04
C ASP A 142 -2.54 -3.16 -12.03
N ALA A 143 -3.32 -4.13 -12.48
CA ALA A 143 -4.35 -4.74 -11.66
C ALA A 143 -3.70 -5.62 -10.60
N PRO A 144 -4.28 -5.79 -9.40
CA PRO A 144 -3.74 -6.70 -8.38
C PRO A 144 -3.47 -8.11 -8.93
N GLU A 145 -4.33 -8.60 -9.81
CA GLU A 145 -4.19 -9.91 -10.44
C GLU A 145 -2.93 -10.05 -11.31
N ASP A 146 -2.44 -8.94 -11.87
CA ASP A 146 -1.21 -8.93 -12.68
C ASP A 146 0.04 -9.16 -11.81
N LEU A 147 -0.03 -8.90 -10.50
CA LEU A 147 1.08 -9.05 -9.55
C LEU A 147 1.23 -10.49 -9.03
N ILE A 148 0.35 -11.42 -9.42
CA ILE A 148 0.35 -12.80 -8.90
C ILE A 148 1.71 -13.48 -9.07
N SER A 149 2.31 -13.38 -10.26
CA SER A 149 3.61 -14.00 -10.52
C SER A 149 4.74 -13.36 -9.72
N ASP A 150 4.72 -12.04 -9.54
CA ASP A 150 5.73 -11.32 -8.76
C ASP A 150 5.63 -11.70 -7.28
N ILE A 151 4.41 -11.75 -6.74
CA ILE A 151 4.14 -12.19 -5.36
C ILE A 151 4.63 -13.62 -5.14
N GLU A 152 4.33 -14.53 -6.06
CA GLU A 152 4.77 -15.93 -5.96
C GLU A 152 6.29 -16.09 -6.05
N ASN A 153 6.99 -15.19 -6.73
CA ASN A 153 8.46 -15.17 -6.74
C ASN A 153 8.99 -14.67 -5.40
N PHE A 154 8.47 -13.54 -4.90
CA PHE A 154 8.88 -12.94 -3.62
C PHE A 154 8.60 -13.85 -2.41
N ILE A 155 7.63 -14.77 -2.49
CA ILE A 155 7.34 -15.74 -1.43
C ILE A 155 8.34 -16.90 -1.40
N LYS A 156 8.88 -17.28 -2.57
CA LYS A 156 9.82 -18.41 -2.72
C LYS A 156 11.26 -18.05 -2.36
N ASP A 157 11.60 -16.76 -2.48
CA ASP A 157 12.88 -16.18 -2.07
C ASP A 157 13.07 -16.24 -0.54
#